data_AF-A0A536PSS6-F1
#
_entry.id   AF-A0A536PSS6-F1
#
_cell.length_a   1.000
_cell.length_b   1.000
_cell.length_c   1.000
_cell.angle_alpha   90.00
_cell.angle_beta   90.00
_cell.angle_gamma   90.00
#
_symmetry.space_group_name_H-M   'P 1'
#
loop_
_entity.id
_entity.type
_entity.pdbx_description
1 polymer ?
#
loop_
_entity_poly.entity_id
_entity_poly.type
_entity_poly.pdbx_seq_one_letter_code
_entity_poly.pdbx_strand_id
1 'polypeptide(L)'
;MPNLRTLLRPSPMAYVALFGGAQVAVLWLVRDWFALWIPVAGTVVLALMPFLLRRAGLWPLKTLALVTLIGITTVGPVLSSMETRSHLGLTLEQDGLVQTEAAVDRLIHGHAIYGVDWSDTALAQFPIGPDGPNPALKHFVYFPLQVLVGVPVRAVTDALGVGFDYRLVLIAWLLIALLAVLNLPVPVEVRYMVAACLFCDPLIARFFWTGHNDV
;
A
#
# COMPACT_ATOMS: atom_id res chain seq x y z
N MET A 1 38.79 14.87 -4.05
CA MET A 1 37.37 15.22 -3.86
C MET A 1 36.55 14.47 -4.90
N PRO A 2 35.52 13.68 -4.53
CA PRO A 2 34.67 13.01 -5.51
C PRO A 2 33.94 14.06 -6.35
N ASN A 3 33.92 13.86 -7.67
CA ASN A 3 33.30 14.80 -8.62
C ASN A 3 31.77 14.80 -8.41
N LEU A 4 31.12 15.97 -8.32
CA LEU A 4 29.66 16.05 -8.09
C LEU A 4 28.86 15.25 -9.13
N ARG A 5 29.41 15.10 -10.34
CA ARG A 5 28.83 14.31 -11.45
C ARG A 5 28.80 12.80 -11.20
N THR A 6 29.66 12.26 -10.34
CA THR A 6 29.61 10.83 -9.97
C THR A 6 28.60 10.53 -8.86
N LEU A 7 28.23 11.53 -8.05
CA LEU A 7 27.20 11.41 -7.01
C LEU A 7 25.77 11.41 -7.59
N LEU A 8 25.58 12.02 -8.77
CA LEU A 8 24.27 12.15 -9.44
C LEU A 8 23.99 11.07 -10.51
N ARG A 9 24.85 10.04 -10.64
CA ARG A 9 24.52 8.93 -11.54
C ARG A 9 23.44 8.06 -10.90
N PRO A 10 22.32 7.79 -11.62
CA PRO A 10 21.30 6.88 -11.11
C PRO A 10 21.95 5.53 -10.85
N SER A 11 21.82 5.05 -9.60
CA SER A 11 22.35 3.77 -9.16
C SER A 11 21.37 3.07 -8.22
N PRO A 12 21.31 1.73 -8.24
CA PRO A 12 20.50 0.94 -7.31
C PRO A 12 20.69 1.35 -5.84
N MET A 13 21.93 1.64 -5.45
CA MET A 13 22.28 2.05 -4.09
C MET A 13 21.70 3.42 -3.74
N ALA A 14 21.75 4.39 -4.65
CA ALA A 14 21.17 5.71 -4.42
C ALA A 14 19.65 5.65 -4.28
N TYR A 15 18.97 4.88 -5.13
CA TYR A 15 17.51 4.74 -5.09
C TYR A 15 17.03 4.06 -3.81
N VAL A 16 17.65 2.96 -3.40
CA VAL A 16 17.27 2.29 -2.15
C VAL A 16 17.60 3.13 -0.92
N ALA A 17 18.73 3.84 -0.91
CA ALA A 17 19.05 4.75 0.18
C ALA A 17 18.04 5.90 0.28
N LEU A 18 17.62 6.46 -0.85
CA LEU A 18 16.65 7.56 -0.88
C LEU A 18 15.24 7.09 -0.51
N PHE A 19 14.65 6.19 -1.29
CA PHE A 19 13.27 5.75 -1.11
C PHE A 19 13.12 4.81 0.07
N GLY A 20 13.94 3.75 0.14
CA GLY A 20 13.95 2.84 1.28
C GLY A 20 14.32 3.52 2.61
N GLY A 21 15.27 4.47 2.58
CA GLY A 21 15.62 5.27 3.75
C GLY A 21 14.48 6.20 4.19
N ALA A 22 13.86 6.92 3.26
CA ALA A 22 12.71 7.77 3.56
C ALA A 22 11.53 6.95 4.10
N GLN A 23 11.25 5.79 3.51
CA GLN A 23 10.22 4.87 3.95
C GLN A 23 10.41 4.41 5.39
N VAL A 24 11.61 3.91 5.71
CA VAL A 24 11.93 3.45 7.07
C VAL A 24 11.90 4.62 8.06
N ALA A 25 12.35 5.81 7.66
CA ALA A 25 12.27 7.01 8.50
C ALA A 25 10.82 7.39 8.81
N VAL A 26 9.92 7.35 7.81
CA VAL A 26 8.48 7.57 8.03
C VAL A 26 7.89 6.52 8.95
N LEU A 27 8.23 5.24 8.78
CA LEU A 27 7.77 4.17 9.68
C LEU A 27 8.22 4.40 11.14
N TRP A 28 9.42 4.92 11.37
CA TRP A 28 9.85 5.31 12.71
C TRP A 28 9.11 6.51 13.27
N LEU A 29 8.72 7.46 12.42
CA LEU A 29 7.93 8.63 12.79
C LEU A 29 6.51 8.23 13.21
N VAL A 30 5.89 7.28 12.49
CA VAL A 30 4.54 6.78 12.75
C VAL A 30 4.52 5.43 13.46
N ARG A 31 5.59 5.07 14.17
CA ARG A 31 5.78 3.74 14.77
C ARG A 31 4.66 3.32 15.72
N ASP A 32 3.95 4.27 16.31
CA ASP A 32 2.85 4.01 17.25
C ASP A 32 1.56 3.58 16.52
N TRP A 33 1.51 3.67 15.19
CA TRP A 33 0.35 3.24 14.38
C TRP A 33 0.38 1.75 14.06
N PHE A 34 1.54 1.09 14.16
CA PHE A 34 1.74 -0.27 13.72
C PHE A 34 2.59 -1.06 14.72
N ALA A 35 2.73 -2.36 14.52
CA ALA A 35 3.60 -3.17 15.37
C ALA A 35 5.08 -2.74 15.26
N LEU A 36 5.74 -2.54 16.41
CA LEU A 36 7.12 -2.04 16.50
C LEU A 36 8.14 -2.88 15.72
N TRP A 37 7.88 -4.17 15.51
CA TRP A 37 8.77 -5.04 14.74
C TRP A 37 8.89 -4.61 13.27
N ILE A 38 7.90 -3.90 12.71
CA ILE A 38 7.88 -3.46 11.30
C ILE A 38 9.00 -2.45 11.00
N PRO A 39 9.09 -1.28 11.68
CA PRO A 39 10.21 -0.35 11.45
C PRO A 39 11.56 -0.98 11.79
N VAL A 40 11.64 -1.84 12.80
CA VAL A 40 12.87 -2.56 13.17
C VAL A 40 13.33 -3.49 12.04
N ALA A 41 12.44 -4.36 11.54
CA ALA A 41 12.74 -5.29 10.47
C ALA A 41 13.08 -4.57 9.16
N GLY A 42 12.36 -3.49 8.84
CA GLY A 42 12.65 -2.64 7.68
C GLY A 42 14.05 -2.02 7.78
N THR A 43 14.43 -1.53 8.96
CA THR A 43 15.77 -0.99 9.23
C THR A 43 16.86 -2.04 9.03
N VAL A 44 16.66 -3.26 9.54
CA VAL A 44 17.61 -4.36 9.39
C VAL A 44 17.81 -4.71 7.91
N VAL A 45 16.73 -4.90 7.16
CA VAL A 45 16.81 -5.22 5.72
C VAL A 45 17.48 -4.10 4.94
N LEU A 46 17.12 -2.84 5.22
CA LEU A 46 17.74 -1.67 4.59
C LEU A 46 19.24 -1.59 4.89
N ALA A 47 19.67 -1.85 6.14
CA ALA A 47 21.07 -1.81 6.54
C ALA A 47 21.93 -2.89 5.86
N LEU A 48 21.33 -4.01 5.43
CA LEU A 48 22.00 -5.07 4.68
C LEU A 48 22.18 -4.75 3.19
N MET A 49 21.35 -3.85 2.63
CA MET A 49 21.36 -3.49 1.20
C MET A 49 22.72 -3.01 0.68
N PRO A 50 23.44 -2.10 1.36
CA PRO A 50 24.73 -1.63 0.88
C PRO A 50 25.79 -2.75 0.79
N PHE A 51 25.67 -3.81 1.59
CA PHE A 51 26.57 -4.96 1.49
C PHE A 51 26.24 -5.80 0.24
N LEU A 52 24.95 -6.11 0.03
CA LEU A 52 24.48 -6.87 -1.13
C LEU A 52 24.74 -6.15 -2.45
N LEU A 53 24.44 -4.85 -2.52
CA LEU A 53 24.54 -4.06 -3.75
C LEU A 53 25.98 -3.87 -4.23
N ARG A 54 26.98 -3.95 -3.34
CA ARG A 54 28.41 -3.91 -3.70
C ARG A 54 28.92 -5.23 -4.30
N ARG A 55 28.19 -6.34 -4.17
CA ARG A 55 28.58 -7.63 -4.75
C ARG A 55 28.20 -7.69 -6.24
N ALA A 56 29.15 -8.09 -7.08
CA ALA A 56 28.88 -8.37 -8.49
C ALA A 56 27.99 -9.62 -8.63
N GLY A 57 27.09 -9.64 -9.62
CA GLY A 57 26.39 -10.85 -10.06
C GLY A 57 25.26 -11.43 -9.19
N LEU A 58 24.89 -10.84 -8.06
CA LEU A 58 23.86 -11.41 -7.14
C LEU A 58 22.45 -10.82 -7.31
N TRP A 59 22.01 -10.59 -8.54
CA TRP A 59 20.74 -9.91 -8.82
C TRP A 59 19.48 -10.59 -8.24
N PRO A 60 19.32 -11.92 -8.29
CA PRO A 60 18.16 -12.57 -7.65
C PRO A 60 18.08 -12.28 -6.15
N LEU A 61 19.21 -12.33 -5.44
CA LEU A 61 19.26 -12.04 -4.00
C LEU A 61 19.01 -10.55 -3.70
N LYS A 62 19.57 -9.65 -4.51
CA LYS A 62 19.30 -8.20 -4.41
C LYS A 62 17.80 -7.93 -4.55
N THR A 63 17.19 -8.49 -5.59
CA THR A 63 15.75 -8.35 -5.86
C THR A 63 14.92 -8.95 -4.72
N LEU A 64 15.24 -10.17 -4.25
CA LEU A 64 14.56 -10.77 -3.11
C LEU A 64 14.61 -9.88 -1.88
N ALA A 65 15.78 -9.30 -1.58
CA ALA A 65 15.94 -8.42 -0.44
C ALA A 65 15.11 -7.13 -0.63
N LEU A 66 15.03 -6.56 -1.85
CA LEU A 66 14.19 -5.39 -2.13
C LEU A 66 12.71 -5.72 -1.98
N VAL A 67 12.26 -6.85 -2.52
CA VAL A 67 10.88 -7.34 -2.34
C VAL A 67 10.58 -7.56 -0.86
N THR A 68 11.54 -8.07 -0.09
CA THR A 68 11.41 -8.22 1.36
C THR A 68 11.28 -6.87 2.05
N LEU A 69 12.07 -5.87 1.65
CA LEU A 69 11.95 -4.51 2.16
C LEU A 69 10.54 -3.96 1.88
N ILE A 70 10.08 -4.01 0.63
CA ILE A 70 8.72 -3.59 0.21
C ILE A 70 7.64 -4.34 1.01
N GLY A 71 7.76 -5.65 1.14
CA GLY A 71 6.81 -6.47 1.89
C GLY A 71 6.72 -6.04 3.36
N ILE A 72 7.86 -5.80 4.00
CA ILE A 72 7.89 -5.34 5.39
C ILE A 72 7.38 -3.92 5.51
N THR A 73 7.83 -2.99 4.65
CA THR A 73 7.60 -1.57 4.86
C THR A 73 6.31 -1.05 4.27
N THR A 74 5.73 -1.75 3.31
CA THR A 74 4.51 -1.35 2.60
C THR A 74 3.35 -2.27 2.95
N VAL A 75 3.52 -3.60 2.80
CA VAL A 75 2.46 -4.57 3.11
C VAL A 75 2.34 -4.83 4.61
N GLY A 76 3.44 -4.85 5.36
CA GLY A 76 3.44 -5.05 6.82
C GLY A 76 2.50 -4.09 7.58
N PRO A 77 2.60 -2.76 7.37
CA PRO A 77 1.67 -1.80 7.98
C PRO A 77 0.22 -1.97 7.55
N VAL A 78 -0.04 -2.37 6.30
CA VAL A 78 -1.40 -2.70 5.83
C VAL A 78 -1.98 -3.85 6.65
N LEU A 79 -1.25 -4.95 6.78
CA LEU A 79 -1.71 -6.10 7.56
C LEU A 79 -1.85 -5.76 9.04
N SER A 80 -0.91 -4.99 9.60
CA SER A 80 -0.97 -4.53 10.99
C SER A 80 -2.19 -3.63 11.25
N SER A 81 -2.55 -2.77 10.30
CA SER A 81 -3.71 -1.88 10.44
C SER A 81 -5.03 -2.61 10.23
N MET A 82 -5.09 -3.58 9.31
CA MET A 82 -6.23 -4.47 9.17
C MET A 82 -6.50 -5.25 10.47
N GLU A 83 -5.44 -5.74 11.12
CA GLU A 83 -5.56 -6.41 12.42
C GLU A 83 -6.04 -5.45 13.51
N THR A 84 -5.47 -4.24 13.60
CA THR A 84 -5.98 -3.24 14.55
C THR A 84 -7.46 -2.94 14.30
N ARG A 85 -7.87 -2.82 13.04
CA ARG A 85 -9.25 -2.57 12.62
C ARG A 85 -10.20 -3.69 13.03
N SER A 86 -9.76 -4.95 12.96
CA SER A 86 -10.60 -6.10 13.32
C SER A 86 -11.00 -6.09 14.81
N HIS A 87 -10.19 -5.46 15.67
CA HIS A 87 -10.48 -5.32 17.11
C HIS A 87 -11.10 -3.98 17.51
N LEU A 88 -10.71 -2.88 16.87
CA LEU A 88 -11.07 -1.51 17.29
C LEU A 88 -12.09 -0.82 16.38
N GLY A 89 -12.41 -1.38 15.21
CA GLY A 89 -13.19 -0.70 14.18
C GLY A 89 -12.35 0.30 13.38
N LEU A 90 -12.96 1.35 12.84
CA LEU A 90 -12.27 2.33 12.00
C LEU A 90 -11.20 3.10 12.79
N THR A 91 -10.02 3.26 12.19
CA THR A 91 -8.84 3.87 12.81
C THR A 91 -8.13 4.87 11.88
N LEU A 92 -7.53 4.36 10.80
CA LEU A 92 -6.68 5.11 9.86
C LEU A 92 -7.15 5.01 8.41
N GLU A 93 -8.27 4.33 8.19
CA GLU A 93 -8.89 4.11 6.90
C GLU A 93 -9.35 5.43 6.27
N GLN A 94 -9.30 5.49 4.95
CA GLN A 94 -9.87 6.58 4.16
C GLN A 94 -11.34 6.30 3.85
N ASP A 95 -12.13 7.37 3.71
CA ASP A 95 -13.57 7.32 3.49
C ASP A 95 -13.96 6.56 2.21
N GLY A 96 -13.18 6.72 1.14
CA GLY A 96 -13.33 5.99 -0.12
C GLY A 96 -13.22 4.46 0.02
N LEU A 97 -12.30 3.96 0.86
CA LEU A 97 -12.21 2.53 1.18
C LEU A 97 -13.51 2.04 1.81
N VAL A 98 -13.97 2.73 2.85
CA VAL A 98 -15.15 2.34 3.63
C VAL A 98 -16.39 2.36 2.75
N GLN A 99 -16.53 3.38 1.89
CA GLN A 99 -17.61 3.45 0.92
C GLN A 99 -17.54 2.30 -0.10
N THR A 100 -16.33 1.94 -0.55
CA THR A 100 -16.15 0.85 -1.52
C THR A 100 -16.51 -0.51 -0.93
N GLU A 101 -16.15 -0.78 0.32
CA GLU A 101 -16.55 -2.00 1.02
C GLU A 101 -18.08 -2.11 1.13
N ALA A 102 -18.74 -1.02 1.53
CA ALA A 102 -20.19 -0.96 1.57
C ALA A 102 -20.80 -1.16 0.16
N ALA A 103 -20.18 -0.61 -0.88
CA ALA A 103 -20.62 -0.81 -2.26
C ALA A 103 -20.47 -2.26 -2.74
N VAL A 104 -19.39 -2.95 -2.35
CA VAL A 104 -19.19 -4.38 -2.64
C VAL A 104 -20.29 -5.21 -1.98
N ASP A 105 -20.56 -4.97 -0.70
CA ASP A 105 -21.63 -5.66 0.02
C ASP A 105 -22.99 -5.41 -0.62
N ARG A 106 -23.31 -4.16 -0.98
CA ARG A 106 -24.56 -3.83 -1.68
C ARG A 106 -24.68 -4.57 -3.02
N LEU A 107 -23.62 -4.58 -3.81
CA LEU A 107 -23.62 -5.22 -5.13
C LEU A 107 -23.88 -6.73 -5.01
N ILE A 108 -23.26 -7.41 -4.05
CA ILE A 108 -23.43 -8.85 -3.81
C ILE A 108 -24.89 -9.18 -3.43
N HIS A 109 -25.58 -8.27 -2.73
CA HIS A 109 -26.99 -8.42 -2.37
C HIS A 109 -27.96 -7.90 -3.44
N GLY A 110 -27.47 -7.53 -4.63
CA GLY A 110 -28.31 -7.05 -5.74
C GLY A 110 -28.84 -5.62 -5.56
N HIS A 111 -28.22 -4.83 -4.68
CA HIS A 111 -28.58 -3.43 -4.46
C HIS A 111 -27.79 -2.49 -5.36
N ALA A 112 -28.40 -1.35 -5.69
CA ALA A 112 -27.73 -0.28 -6.44
C ALA A 112 -26.55 0.31 -5.65
N ILE A 113 -25.51 0.70 -6.37
CA ILE A 113 -24.31 1.39 -5.85
C ILE A 113 -24.24 2.87 -6.28
N TYR A 114 -25.01 3.29 -7.29
CA TYR A 114 -25.07 4.67 -7.74
C TYR A 114 -26.45 5.28 -7.44
N GLY A 115 -26.48 6.60 -7.18
CA GLY A 115 -27.72 7.32 -6.85
C GLY A 115 -28.31 6.93 -5.49
N VAL A 116 -27.47 6.43 -4.58
CA VAL A 116 -27.86 5.96 -3.24
C VAL A 116 -27.33 6.92 -2.17
N ASP A 117 -28.09 7.05 -1.09
CA ASP A 117 -27.65 7.73 0.12
C ASP A 117 -26.84 6.77 1.00
N TRP A 118 -25.63 7.16 1.38
CA TRP A 118 -24.70 6.37 2.18
C TRP A 118 -24.71 6.76 3.65
N SER A 119 -25.64 7.62 4.07
CA SER A 119 -25.75 8.13 5.45
C SER A 119 -26.08 7.05 6.48
N ASP A 120 -26.55 5.89 6.06
CA ASP A 120 -26.81 4.71 6.88
C ASP A 120 -25.59 3.77 7.02
N THR A 121 -24.47 4.11 6.39
CA THR A 121 -23.25 3.30 6.40
C THR A 121 -22.18 3.86 7.34
N ALA A 122 -21.10 3.10 7.55
CA ALA A 122 -19.95 3.55 8.33
C ALA A 122 -19.27 4.81 7.74
N LEU A 123 -19.53 5.16 6.47
CA LEU A 123 -19.06 6.40 5.85
C LEU A 123 -19.53 7.65 6.62
N ALA A 124 -20.69 7.59 7.29
CA ALA A 124 -21.22 8.70 8.07
C ALA A 124 -20.30 9.14 9.23
N GLN A 125 -19.32 8.32 9.60
CA GLN A 125 -18.34 8.62 10.64
C GLN A 125 -17.19 9.52 10.18
N PHE A 126 -17.09 9.84 8.88
CA PHE A 126 -16.01 10.64 8.30
C PHE A 126 -16.45 12.07 7.95
N PRO A 127 -16.54 13.02 8.90
CA PRO A 127 -16.88 14.40 8.59
C PRO A 127 -15.73 15.11 7.83
N ILE A 128 -16.07 15.93 6.83
CA ILE A 128 -15.09 16.84 6.20
C ILE A 128 -15.11 18.17 6.96
N GLY A 129 -14.46 18.17 8.13
CA GLY A 129 -14.24 19.39 8.91
C GLY A 129 -15.50 20.12 9.40
N PRO A 130 -15.40 21.41 9.74
CA PRO A 130 -16.53 22.21 10.24
C PRO A 130 -17.55 22.59 9.16
N ASP A 131 -17.28 22.28 7.88
CA ASP A 131 -18.01 22.80 6.72
C ASP A 131 -19.20 21.94 6.27
N GLY A 132 -19.48 20.84 6.96
CA GLY A 132 -20.69 20.05 6.76
C GLY A 132 -20.47 18.54 6.61
N PRO A 133 -21.54 17.78 6.28
CA PRO A 133 -21.46 16.33 6.11
C PRO A 133 -20.62 15.98 4.88
N ASN A 134 -19.98 14.80 4.91
CA ASN A 134 -19.15 14.33 3.80
C ASN A 134 -19.98 14.25 2.50
N PRO A 135 -19.58 14.93 1.41
CA PRO A 135 -20.29 14.88 0.13
C PRO A 135 -20.34 13.47 -0.47
N ALA A 136 -19.40 12.58 -0.12
CA ALA A 136 -19.42 11.16 -0.49
C ALA A 136 -20.68 10.44 0.07
N LEU A 137 -21.35 11.01 1.09
CA LEU A 137 -22.61 10.46 1.57
C LEU A 137 -23.73 10.48 0.53
N LYS A 138 -23.64 11.35 -0.48
CA LYS A 138 -24.70 11.53 -1.50
C LYS A 138 -24.36 10.93 -2.86
N HIS A 139 -23.14 10.44 -3.06
CA HIS A 139 -22.76 9.84 -4.32
C HIS A 139 -21.54 8.91 -4.16
N PHE A 140 -21.51 7.85 -4.98
CA PHE A 140 -20.35 6.99 -5.15
C PHE A 140 -19.51 7.50 -6.33
N VAL A 141 -18.28 7.92 -6.06
CA VAL A 141 -17.42 8.61 -7.06
C VAL A 141 -16.61 7.67 -7.95
N TYR A 142 -16.51 6.39 -7.59
CA TYR A 142 -15.62 5.46 -8.27
C TYR A 142 -16.30 4.77 -9.45
N PHE A 143 -15.49 4.40 -10.45
CA PHE A 143 -15.92 3.56 -11.56
C PHE A 143 -16.31 2.15 -11.07
N PRO A 144 -17.23 1.47 -11.77
CA PRO A 144 -17.81 0.21 -11.29
C PRO A 144 -16.76 -0.89 -11.17
N LEU A 145 -15.67 -0.82 -11.93
CA LEU A 145 -14.58 -1.79 -11.85
C LEU A 145 -14.01 -1.89 -10.43
N GLN A 146 -13.93 -0.77 -9.70
CA GLN A 146 -13.45 -0.73 -8.31
C GLN A 146 -14.26 -1.69 -7.42
N VAL A 147 -15.58 -1.66 -7.55
CA VAL A 147 -16.46 -2.55 -6.78
C VAL A 147 -16.36 -3.99 -7.31
N LEU A 148 -16.33 -4.17 -8.63
CA LEU A 148 -16.31 -5.50 -9.25
C LEU A 148 -15.07 -6.31 -8.89
N VAL A 149 -13.90 -5.69 -8.77
CA VAL A 149 -12.67 -6.40 -8.34
C VAL A 149 -12.70 -6.78 -6.85
N GLY A 150 -13.50 -6.08 -6.04
CA GLY A 150 -13.70 -6.40 -4.64
C GLY A 150 -14.58 -7.64 -4.41
N VAL A 151 -15.56 -7.90 -5.28
CA VAL A 151 -16.49 -9.03 -5.18
C VAL A 151 -15.80 -10.40 -5.03
N PRO A 152 -14.85 -10.81 -5.89
CA PRO A 152 -14.19 -12.11 -5.73
C PRO A 152 -13.39 -12.20 -4.43
N VAL A 153 -12.78 -11.10 -3.98
CA VAL A 153 -12.02 -11.08 -2.73
C VAL A 153 -12.96 -11.20 -1.53
N ARG A 154 -14.09 -10.48 -1.53
CA ARG A 154 -15.16 -10.61 -0.53
C ARG A 154 -15.66 -12.05 -0.42
N ALA A 155 -15.97 -12.69 -1.54
CA ALA A 155 -16.42 -14.08 -1.56
C ALA A 155 -15.38 -15.04 -0.95
N VAL A 156 -14.09 -14.84 -1.23
CA VAL A 156 -13.01 -15.65 -0.63
C VAL A 156 -12.89 -15.38 0.86
N THR A 157 -12.91 -14.12 1.30
CA THR A 157 -12.80 -13.79 2.73
C THR A 157 -13.99 -14.29 3.54
N ASP A 158 -15.18 -14.32 2.94
CA ASP A 158 -16.40 -14.88 3.55
C ASP A 158 -16.29 -16.38 3.70
N ALA A 159 -15.80 -17.08 2.67
CA ALA A 159 -15.55 -18.51 2.73
C ALA A 159 -14.49 -18.89 3.79
N LEU A 160 -13.55 -17.99 4.08
CA LEU A 160 -12.50 -18.19 5.09
C LEU A 160 -12.91 -17.67 6.49
N GLY A 161 -13.99 -16.92 6.61
CA GLY A 161 -14.45 -16.34 7.88
C GLY A 161 -13.54 -15.24 8.46
N VAL A 162 -12.73 -14.58 7.64
CA VAL A 162 -11.71 -13.60 8.11
C VAL A 162 -12.13 -12.14 7.99
N GLY A 163 -13.34 -11.86 7.51
CA GLY A 163 -13.80 -10.51 7.24
C GLY A 163 -13.16 -9.90 5.99
N PHE A 164 -13.91 -9.03 5.32
CA PHE A 164 -13.42 -8.36 4.11
C PHE A 164 -12.82 -7.01 4.45
N ASP A 165 -11.62 -6.76 3.92
CA ASP A 165 -10.98 -5.46 3.92
C ASP A 165 -10.48 -5.16 2.50
N TYR A 166 -10.85 -4.00 1.96
CA TYR A 166 -10.56 -3.66 0.58
C TYR A 166 -9.04 -3.51 0.32
N ARG A 167 -8.22 -3.30 1.35
CA ARG A 167 -6.75 -3.28 1.21
C ARG A 167 -6.18 -4.60 0.72
N LEU A 168 -6.90 -5.73 0.84
CA LEU A 168 -6.53 -7.00 0.20
C LEU A 168 -6.51 -6.88 -1.32
N VAL A 169 -7.47 -6.16 -1.90
CA VAL A 169 -7.51 -5.86 -3.34
C VAL A 169 -6.32 -4.99 -3.73
N LEU A 170 -5.99 -3.99 -2.90
CA LEU A 170 -4.84 -3.11 -3.13
C LEU A 170 -3.51 -3.89 -3.06
N ILE A 171 -3.35 -4.81 -2.10
CA ILE A 171 -2.18 -5.69 -2.04
C ILE A 171 -2.08 -6.54 -3.32
N ALA A 172 -3.19 -7.09 -3.83
CA ALA A 172 -3.18 -7.85 -5.07
C ALA A 172 -2.71 -6.99 -6.26
N TRP A 173 -3.18 -5.75 -6.38
CA TRP A 173 -2.71 -4.81 -7.41
C TRP A 173 -1.25 -4.42 -7.24
N LEU A 174 -0.79 -4.19 -6.00
CA LEU A 174 0.62 -3.94 -5.69
C LEU A 174 1.50 -5.11 -6.17
N LEU A 175 1.08 -6.35 -5.93
CA LEU A 175 1.81 -7.55 -6.38
C LEU A 175 1.84 -7.65 -7.90
N ILE A 176 0.72 -7.39 -8.59
CA ILE A 176 0.66 -7.38 -10.05
C ILE A 176 1.59 -6.30 -10.62
N ALA A 177 1.56 -5.09 -10.07
CA ALA A 177 2.42 -3.98 -10.48
C ALA A 177 3.90 -4.31 -10.25
N LEU A 178 4.24 -4.89 -9.09
CA LEU A 178 5.60 -5.31 -8.78
C LEU A 178 6.08 -6.39 -9.76
N LEU A 179 5.26 -7.40 -10.04
CA LEU A 179 5.57 -8.43 -11.03
C LEU A 179 5.75 -7.81 -12.42
N ALA A 180 4.92 -6.86 -12.83
CA ALA A 180 5.06 -6.16 -14.10
C ALA A 180 6.41 -5.43 -14.19
N VAL A 181 6.80 -4.68 -13.15
CA VAL A 181 8.10 -3.99 -13.07
C VAL A 181 9.27 -4.97 -13.15
N LEU A 182 9.20 -6.08 -12.41
CA LEU A 182 10.26 -7.10 -12.40
C LEU A 182 10.40 -7.83 -13.75
N ASN A 183 9.36 -7.82 -14.59
CA ASN A 183 9.35 -8.43 -15.92
C ASN A 183 9.57 -7.43 -17.08
N LEU A 184 9.82 -6.14 -16.80
CA LEU A 184 10.12 -5.17 -17.86
C LEU A 184 11.35 -5.61 -18.69
N PRO A 185 11.33 -5.42 -20.02
CA PRO A 185 12.42 -5.79 -20.92
C PRO A 185 13.56 -4.77 -20.88
N VAL A 186 14.04 -4.46 -19.67
CA VAL A 186 15.11 -3.49 -19.41
C VAL A 186 16.17 -4.11 -18.48
N PRO A 187 17.38 -3.52 -18.39
CA PRO A 187 18.42 -4.04 -17.50
C PRO A 187 17.92 -4.23 -16.07
N VAL A 188 18.42 -5.24 -15.38
CA VAL A 188 17.95 -5.61 -14.03
C VAL A 188 18.19 -4.50 -13.02
N GLU A 189 19.26 -3.71 -13.20
CA GLU A 189 19.55 -2.48 -12.47
C GLU A 189 18.40 -1.48 -12.57
N VAL A 190 17.85 -1.31 -13.77
CA VAL A 190 16.77 -0.36 -14.05
C VAL A 190 15.49 -0.84 -13.42
N ARG A 191 15.13 -2.13 -13.58
CA ARG A 191 13.98 -2.74 -12.90
C ARG A 191 14.04 -2.56 -11.39
N TYR A 192 15.22 -2.78 -10.81
CA TYR A 192 15.46 -2.62 -9.39
C TYR A 192 15.27 -1.17 -8.92
N MET A 193 15.81 -0.19 -9.68
CA MET A 193 15.62 1.23 -9.36
C MET A 193 14.15 1.66 -9.49
N VAL A 194 13.44 1.19 -10.53
CA VAL A 194 12.00 1.46 -10.70
C VAL A 194 11.20 0.86 -9.54
N ALA A 195 11.48 -0.39 -9.17
CA ALA A 195 10.80 -1.04 -8.04
C ALA A 195 11.08 -0.31 -6.72
N ALA A 196 12.33 0.08 -6.45
CA ALA A 196 12.67 0.84 -5.26
C ALA A 196 11.99 2.22 -5.24
N CYS A 197 11.93 2.90 -6.39
CA CYS A 197 11.24 4.18 -6.54
C CYS A 197 9.75 4.05 -6.24
N LEU A 198 9.05 3.13 -6.90
CA LEU A 198 7.58 3.04 -6.82
C LEU A 198 7.08 2.42 -5.51
N PHE A 199 7.75 1.37 -5.03
CA PHE A 199 7.21 0.54 -3.94
C PHE A 199 7.85 0.82 -2.58
N CYS A 200 8.93 1.61 -2.54
CA CYS A 200 9.48 2.17 -1.31
C CYS A 200 9.25 3.68 -1.20
N ASP A 201 8.40 4.30 -2.03
CA ASP A 201 8.01 5.69 -1.83
C ASP A 201 7.03 5.78 -0.63
N PRO A 202 7.35 6.57 0.43
CA PRO A 202 6.47 6.75 1.57
C PRO A 202 5.11 7.37 1.27
N LEU A 203 4.99 8.18 0.21
CA LEU A 203 3.69 8.71 -0.19
C LEU A 203 2.81 7.59 -0.75
N ILE A 204 3.36 6.79 -1.65
CA ILE A 204 2.66 5.64 -2.23
C ILE A 204 2.33 4.63 -1.13
N ALA A 205 3.28 4.27 -0.29
CA ALA A 205 3.06 3.29 0.78
C ALA A 205 1.96 3.75 1.76
N ARG A 206 1.93 5.04 2.13
CA ARG A 206 0.89 5.59 3.01
C ARG A 206 -0.50 5.46 2.41
N PHE A 207 -0.64 5.63 1.10
CA PHE A 207 -1.91 5.41 0.42
C PHE A 207 -2.40 3.96 0.59
N PHE A 208 -1.51 2.97 0.48
CA PHE A 208 -1.86 1.58 0.77
C PHE A 208 -2.27 1.35 2.23
N TRP A 209 -1.54 1.94 3.20
CA TRP A 209 -1.82 1.75 4.64
C TRP A 209 -3.26 2.18 5.00
N THR A 210 -3.64 3.33 4.47
CA THR A 210 -4.94 3.99 4.72
C THR A 210 -6.03 3.53 3.74
N GLY A 211 -5.67 2.76 2.71
CA GLY A 211 -6.63 2.19 1.77
C GLY A 211 -7.13 3.15 0.69
N HIS A 212 -6.36 4.18 0.36
CA HIS A 212 -6.69 5.05 -0.77
C HIS A 212 -6.83 4.19 -2.03
N ASN A 213 -7.95 4.37 -2.70
CA ASN A 213 -8.45 3.51 -3.76
C ASN A 213 -8.54 4.27 -5.10
N ASP A 214 -8.00 5.49 -5.14
CA ASP A 214 -7.83 6.43 -6.25
C ASP A 214 -6.36 6.56 -6.72
N VAL A 215 -5.51 5.59 -6.33
CA VAL A 215 -4.05 5.61 -6.46
C VAL A 215 -3.57 4.90 -7.72
#